data_AF-A0A0N9M5Y5-F1
#
_entry.id   AF-A0A0N9M5Y5-F1
#
_cell.length_a   1.000
_cell.length_b   1.000
_cell.length_c   1.000
_cell.angle_alpha   90.00
_cell.angle_beta   90.00
_cell.angle_gamma   90.00
#
_symmetry.space_group_name_H-M   'P 1'
#
loop_
_entity.id
_entity.type
_entity.pdbx_description
1 polymer ?
#
loop_
_entity_poly.entity_id
_entity_poly.type
_entity_poly.pdbx_seq_one_letter_code
_entity_poly.pdbx_strand_id
1 'polypeptide(L)'
;MASRRRPRWYFSLRSPYSWFAYRDLMSTHPEVLDAIDWLPFWEPDEETARLLADEGVTLPIVAMSRAKNFYILQDTRRLATERGLDVSWPIDRDPCWEVAHLAWIAADDEGRGKEFVAAAYQARWQDGKNISEPEVIAGIAEELGLDAQRLSTATQDPDLRKRGAALLAESAHDGLFGVPFFIHGRDKFWGVDRVAPFVRAVLGTEAAESARQSAADAPDPATHADLLAAGGDQGHAGGCG
;
A
#
# COMPACT_ATOMS: atom_id res chain seq x y z
N MET A 1 6.91 13.91 -25.57
CA MET A 1 7.25 13.77 -24.14
C MET A 1 6.42 12.62 -23.60
N ALA A 2 7.04 11.54 -23.12
CA ALA A 2 6.30 10.45 -22.48
C ALA A 2 5.53 11.02 -21.28
N SER A 3 4.21 10.78 -21.18
CA SER A 3 3.46 11.20 -20.01
C SER A 3 4.08 10.52 -18.79
N ARG A 4 4.58 11.29 -17.84
CA ARG A 4 5.18 10.73 -16.62
C ARG A 4 4.07 9.96 -15.90
N ARG A 5 4.30 8.66 -15.62
CA ARG A 5 3.38 7.86 -14.82
C ARG A 5 3.09 8.59 -13.49
N ARG A 6 1.84 8.55 -13.05
CA ARG A 6 1.44 9.12 -11.76
C ARG A 6 2.19 8.39 -10.64
N PRO A 7 2.48 9.05 -9.50
CA PRO A 7 3.02 8.34 -8.36
C PRO A 7 2.01 7.29 -7.88
N ARG A 8 2.51 6.18 -7.34
CA ARG A 8 1.73 5.01 -6.98
C ARG A 8 1.81 4.77 -5.48
N TRP A 9 0.73 4.28 -4.89
CA TRP A 9 0.70 3.76 -3.54
C TRP A 9 0.06 2.37 -3.53
N TYR A 10 0.85 1.38 -3.17
CA TYR A 10 0.38 0.05 -2.87
C TYR A 10 0.00 -0.06 -1.39
N PHE A 11 -1.23 -0.48 -1.15
CA PHE A 11 -1.83 -0.60 0.19
C PHE A 11 -2.42 -1.99 0.37
N SER A 12 -2.60 -2.40 1.63
CA SER A 12 -3.45 -3.54 1.97
C SER A 12 -4.48 -3.13 3.00
N LEU A 13 -5.72 -3.61 2.85
CA LEU A 13 -6.78 -3.42 3.85
C LEU A 13 -6.49 -4.18 5.14
N ARG A 14 -5.66 -5.23 5.06
CA ARG A 14 -5.16 -6.01 6.20
C ARG A 14 -4.11 -5.27 7.04
N SER A 15 -3.35 -4.37 6.41
CA SER A 15 -2.12 -3.82 7.00
C SER A 15 -2.40 -2.60 7.89
N PRO A 16 -2.06 -2.64 9.20
CA PRO A 16 -2.22 -1.48 10.06
C PRO A 16 -1.30 -0.32 9.63
N TYR A 17 -0.12 -0.61 9.09
CA TYR A 17 0.78 0.42 8.55
C TYR A 17 0.23 1.10 7.31
N SER A 18 -0.52 0.38 6.46
CA SER A 18 -1.21 1.01 5.32
C SER A 18 -2.35 1.91 5.79
N TRP A 19 -3.07 1.51 6.84
CA TRP A 19 -4.07 2.35 7.48
C TRP A 19 -3.48 3.62 8.11
N PHE A 20 -2.34 3.52 8.79
CA PHE A 20 -1.66 4.70 9.31
C PHE A 20 -1.17 5.62 8.19
N ALA A 21 -0.58 5.07 7.13
CA ALA A 21 -0.19 5.86 5.98
C ALA A 21 -1.37 6.60 5.34
N TYR A 22 -2.51 5.92 5.18
CA TYR A 22 -3.76 6.55 4.74
C TYR A 22 -4.16 7.71 5.66
N ARG A 23 -4.18 7.48 6.98
CA ARG A 23 -4.58 8.49 7.98
C ARG A 23 -3.65 9.69 7.97
N ASP A 24 -2.34 9.45 7.90
CA ASP A 24 -1.31 10.49 7.86
C ASP A 24 -1.48 11.34 6.59
N LEU A 25 -1.59 10.71 5.42
CA LEU A 25 -1.82 11.41 4.15
C LEU A 25 -3.15 12.18 4.16
N MET A 26 -4.25 11.56 4.59
CA MET A 26 -5.55 12.23 4.61
C MET A 26 -5.58 13.43 5.56
N SER A 27 -4.90 13.35 6.71
CA SER A 27 -4.91 14.44 7.70
C SER A 27 -3.95 15.58 7.37
N THR A 28 -2.83 15.30 6.68
CA THR A 28 -1.77 16.30 6.47
C THR A 28 -1.63 16.73 5.01
N HIS A 29 -1.90 15.84 4.06
CA HIS A 29 -1.65 16.01 2.63
C HIS A 29 -2.74 15.37 1.75
N PRO A 30 -4.03 15.72 1.92
CA PRO A 30 -5.12 15.13 1.14
C PRO A 30 -4.94 15.36 -0.37
N GLU A 31 -4.28 16.44 -0.79
CA GLU A 31 -3.95 16.71 -2.18
C GLU A 31 -3.06 15.63 -2.82
N VAL A 32 -2.22 14.97 -2.01
CA VAL A 32 -1.38 13.86 -2.48
C VAL A 32 -2.24 12.64 -2.78
N LEU A 33 -3.28 12.37 -1.99
CA LEU A 33 -4.21 11.27 -2.24
C LEU A 33 -4.96 11.40 -3.56
N ASP A 34 -5.14 12.63 -4.06
CA ASP A 34 -5.72 12.92 -5.37
C ASP A 34 -4.70 12.88 -6.50
N ALA A 35 -3.42 13.06 -6.21
CA ALA A 35 -2.35 13.03 -7.21
C ALA A 35 -1.86 11.62 -7.55
N ILE A 36 -2.09 10.62 -6.67
CA ILE A 36 -1.54 9.27 -6.79
C ILE A 36 -2.55 8.22 -7.23
N ASP A 37 -2.05 7.13 -7.80
CA ASP A 37 -2.82 5.92 -8.08
C ASP A 37 -2.78 4.98 -6.86
N TRP A 38 -3.95 4.48 -6.44
CA TRP A 38 -4.11 3.59 -5.29
C TRP A 38 -4.22 2.15 -5.78
N LEU A 39 -3.38 1.27 -5.28
CA LEU A 39 -3.26 -0.09 -5.79
C LEU A 39 -3.33 -1.09 -4.63
N PRO A 40 -4.29 -2.03 -4.66
CA PRO A 40 -4.39 -3.03 -3.61
C PRO A 40 -3.27 -4.06 -3.75
N PHE A 41 -2.81 -4.56 -2.62
CA PHE A 41 -1.96 -5.73 -2.49
C PHE A 41 -2.45 -6.57 -1.32
N TRP A 42 -2.52 -7.88 -1.50
CA TRP A 42 -2.93 -8.83 -0.49
C TRP A 42 -2.27 -10.18 -0.73
N GLU A 43 -2.36 -11.05 0.28
CA GLU A 43 -2.00 -12.44 0.09
C GLU A 43 -3.14 -13.18 -0.63
N PRO A 44 -2.93 -13.66 -1.87
CA PRO A 44 -4.00 -14.26 -2.67
C PRO A 44 -4.43 -15.62 -2.09
N ASP A 45 -5.68 -16.00 -2.38
CA ASP A 45 -6.14 -17.36 -2.15
C ASP A 45 -5.55 -18.34 -3.19
N GLU A 46 -5.87 -19.63 -3.07
CA GLU A 46 -5.33 -20.67 -3.95
C GLU A 46 -5.68 -20.44 -5.43
N GLU A 47 -6.85 -19.88 -5.73
CA GLU A 47 -7.31 -19.66 -7.09
C GLU A 47 -6.54 -18.51 -7.75
N THR A 48 -6.46 -17.35 -7.10
CA THR A 48 -5.68 -16.20 -7.59
C THR A 48 -4.19 -16.53 -7.65
N ALA A 49 -3.66 -17.30 -6.69
CA ALA A 49 -2.29 -17.78 -6.73
C ALA A 49 -2.01 -18.66 -7.96
N ARG A 50 -3.00 -19.46 -8.40
CA ARG A 50 -2.87 -20.27 -9.62
C ARG A 50 -2.87 -19.41 -10.88
N LEU A 51 -3.71 -18.37 -10.94
CA LEU A 51 -3.69 -17.41 -12.05
C LEU A 51 -2.32 -16.72 -12.19
N LEU A 52 -1.71 -16.32 -11.07
CA LEU A 52 -0.37 -15.75 -11.06
C LEU A 52 0.69 -16.74 -11.55
N ALA A 53 0.61 -18.00 -11.08
CA ALA A 53 1.55 -19.06 -11.46
C ALA A 53 1.47 -19.40 -12.95
N ASP A 54 0.26 -19.39 -13.54
CA ASP A 54 0.05 -19.62 -14.97
C ASP A 54 0.72 -18.52 -15.84
N GLU A 55 0.87 -17.31 -15.29
CA GLU A 55 1.63 -16.20 -15.90
C GLU A 55 3.13 -16.19 -15.54
N GLY A 56 3.60 -17.18 -14.77
CA GLY A 56 4.99 -17.27 -14.33
C GLY A 56 5.37 -16.24 -13.25
N VAL A 57 4.39 -15.69 -12.54
CA VAL A 57 4.58 -14.69 -11.51
C VAL A 57 4.56 -15.34 -10.12
N THR A 58 5.59 -15.04 -9.32
CA THR A 58 5.65 -15.41 -7.90
C THR A 58 5.75 -14.15 -7.06
N LEU A 59 4.80 -13.96 -6.14
CA LEU A 59 4.83 -12.84 -5.20
C LEU A 59 5.83 -13.13 -4.07
N PRO A 60 6.61 -12.14 -3.61
CA PRO A 60 7.56 -12.29 -2.50
C PRO A 60 6.84 -12.27 -1.12
N ILE A 61 5.75 -13.03 -0.99
CA ILE A 61 4.99 -13.14 0.26
C ILE A 61 5.66 -14.18 1.15
N VAL A 62 6.03 -13.76 2.36
CA VAL A 62 6.63 -14.64 3.37
C VAL A 62 5.72 -14.71 4.58
N ALA A 63 5.38 -15.93 5.00
CA ALA A 63 4.61 -16.16 6.21
C ALA A 63 5.33 -15.52 7.42
N MET A 64 4.62 -14.65 8.15
CA MET A 64 5.19 -13.97 9.30
C MET A 64 5.44 -14.94 10.44
N SER A 65 6.63 -14.87 11.03
CA SER A 65 6.92 -15.60 12.26
C SER A 65 6.05 -15.11 13.41
N ARG A 66 5.81 -15.96 14.40
CA ARG A 66 5.07 -15.59 15.62
C ARG A 66 5.71 -14.40 16.34
N ALA A 67 7.04 -14.33 16.37
CA ALA A 67 7.77 -13.21 16.98
C ALA A 67 7.53 -11.89 16.23
N LYS A 68 7.58 -11.91 14.89
CA LYS A 68 7.29 -10.73 14.07
C LYS A 68 5.84 -10.25 14.26
N ASN A 69 4.88 -11.17 14.30
CA ASN A 69 3.49 -10.84 14.57
C ASN A 69 3.30 -10.11 15.91
N PHE A 70 3.90 -10.61 16.99
CA PHE A 70 3.82 -9.94 18.30
C PHE A 70 4.48 -8.56 18.31
N TYR A 71 5.61 -8.41 17.63
CA TYR A 71 6.25 -7.10 17.48
C TYR A 71 5.33 -6.10 16.78
N ILE A 72 4.72 -6.49 15.64
CA ILE A 72 3.81 -5.63 14.88
C ILE A 72 2.61 -5.19 15.73
N LEU A 73 2.05 -6.08 16.56
CA LEU A 73 0.96 -5.72 17.48
C LEU A 73 1.39 -4.65 18.50
N GLN A 74 2.58 -4.81 19.09
CA GLN A 74 3.11 -3.82 20.02
C GLN A 74 3.41 -2.49 19.33
N ASP A 75 4.00 -2.55 18.14
CA ASP A 75 4.37 -1.37 17.36
C ASP A 75 3.18 -0.58 16.87
N THR A 76 2.18 -1.28 16.33
CA THR A 76 0.92 -0.66 15.92
C THR A 76 0.24 0.02 17.10
N ARG A 77 0.30 -0.57 18.31
CA ARG A 77 -0.24 0.08 19.51
C ARG A 77 0.48 1.39 19.83
N ARG A 78 1.82 1.42 19.75
CA ARG A 78 2.61 2.64 19.95
C ARG A 78 2.22 3.72 18.94
N LEU A 79 2.22 3.36 17.65
CA LEU A 79 1.90 4.27 16.55
C LEU A 79 0.46 4.80 16.62
N ALA A 80 -0.49 3.98 17.07
CA ALA A 80 -1.85 4.41 17.32
C ALA A 80 -1.93 5.41 18.48
N THR A 81 -1.27 5.13 19.60
CA THR A 81 -1.20 6.05 20.75
C THR A 81 -0.57 7.39 20.37
N GLU A 82 0.53 7.37 19.62
CA GLU A 82 1.18 8.60 19.11
C GLU A 82 0.27 9.45 18.22
N ARG A 83 -0.66 8.80 17.51
CA ARG A 83 -1.66 9.46 16.65
C ARG A 83 -2.97 9.80 17.36
N GLY A 84 -3.09 9.47 18.65
CA GLY A 84 -4.35 9.63 19.39
C GLY A 84 -5.50 8.81 18.82
N LEU A 85 -5.21 7.64 18.23
CA LEU A 85 -6.20 6.76 17.63
C LEU A 85 -6.65 5.68 18.61
N ASP A 86 -7.96 5.55 18.79
CA ASP A 86 -8.57 4.40 19.46
C ASP A 86 -8.68 3.25 18.46
N VAL A 87 -7.97 2.15 18.72
CA VAL A 87 -7.91 0.97 17.84
C VAL A 87 -8.73 -0.17 18.43
N SER A 88 -9.68 -0.66 17.63
CA SER A 88 -10.34 -1.94 17.87
C SER A 88 -9.65 -2.99 17.02
N TRP A 89 -8.98 -3.94 17.68
CA TRP A 89 -8.26 -5.00 17.00
C TRP A 89 -9.23 -6.09 16.54
N PRO A 90 -9.39 -6.30 15.21
CA PRO A 90 -10.26 -7.34 14.71
C PRO A 90 -9.69 -8.71 15.06
N ILE A 91 -10.57 -9.68 15.34
CA ILE A 91 -10.20 -11.07 15.53
C ILE A 91 -10.56 -11.80 14.23
N ASP A 92 -9.56 -11.98 13.37
CA ASP A 92 -9.74 -12.72 12.14
C ASP A 92 -9.44 -14.21 12.40
N ARG A 93 -10.41 -15.10 12.12
CA ARG A 93 -10.18 -16.56 12.11
C ARG A 93 -10.08 -16.99 10.65
N ASP A 94 -8.90 -17.48 10.25
CA ASP A 94 -8.61 -17.95 8.88
C ASP A 94 -9.08 -16.96 7.77
N PRO A 95 -8.58 -15.71 7.77
CA PRO A 95 -9.08 -14.67 6.88
C PRO A 95 -8.82 -14.94 5.40
N CYS A 96 -9.83 -14.66 4.57
CA CYS A 96 -9.72 -14.60 3.12
C CYS A 96 -9.66 -13.13 2.65
N TRP A 97 -8.46 -12.65 2.31
CA TRP A 97 -8.28 -11.23 1.94
C TRP A 97 -8.80 -10.90 0.54
N GLU A 98 -9.06 -11.89 -0.31
CA GLU A 98 -9.73 -11.70 -1.60
C GLU A 98 -11.08 -10.99 -1.44
N VAL A 99 -11.83 -11.32 -0.38
CA VAL A 99 -13.17 -10.76 -0.12
C VAL A 99 -13.13 -9.23 -0.10
N ALA A 100 -12.23 -8.63 0.68
CA ALA A 100 -12.14 -7.18 0.79
C ALA A 100 -11.50 -6.52 -0.44
N HIS A 101 -10.48 -7.15 -1.04
CA HIS A 101 -9.70 -6.51 -2.10
C HIS A 101 -10.36 -6.61 -3.47
N LEU A 102 -11.06 -7.71 -3.79
CA LEU A 102 -11.88 -7.78 -5.00
C LEU A 102 -13.13 -6.89 -4.90
N ALA A 103 -13.72 -6.76 -3.71
CA ALA A 103 -14.79 -5.80 -3.47
C ALA A 103 -14.32 -4.35 -3.69
N TRP A 104 -13.09 -4.03 -3.31
CA TRP A 104 -12.49 -2.73 -3.64
C TRP A 104 -12.40 -2.50 -5.16
N ILE A 105 -12.01 -3.51 -5.95
CA ILE A 105 -11.99 -3.40 -7.43
C ILE A 105 -13.39 -3.12 -7.97
N ALA A 106 -14.41 -3.83 -7.45
CA ALA A 106 -15.80 -3.60 -7.83
C ALA A 106 -16.30 -2.19 -7.46
N ALA A 107 -15.90 -1.66 -6.30
CA ALA A 107 -16.21 -0.29 -5.88
C ALA A 107 -15.48 0.75 -6.74
N ASP A 108 -14.24 0.47 -7.14
CA ASP A 108 -13.43 1.35 -7.98
C ASP A 108 -14.00 1.46 -9.41
N ASP A 109 -14.60 0.40 -9.94
CA ASP A 109 -15.35 0.45 -11.21
C ASP A 109 -16.48 1.48 -11.20
N GLU A 110 -17.04 1.75 -10.01
CA GLU A 110 -18.10 2.74 -9.80
C GLU A 110 -17.55 4.10 -9.33
N GLY A 111 -16.22 4.27 -9.33
CA GLY A 111 -15.55 5.49 -8.90
C GLY A 111 -15.57 5.73 -7.40
N ARG A 112 -15.85 4.70 -6.58
CA ARG A 112 -15.96 4.77 -5.12
C ARG A 112 -14.86 4.01 -4.38
N GLY A 113 -13.76 3.68 -5.08
CA GLY A 113 -12.65 2.91 -4.52
C GLY A 113 -12.01 3.57 -3.29
N LYS A 114 -11.84 4.91 -3.29
CA LYS A 114 -11.27 5.64 -2.14
C LYS A 114 -12.19 5.61 -0.92
N GLU A 115 -13.48 5.82 -1.12
CA GLU A 115 -14.49 5.77 -0.07
C GLU A 115 -14.64 4.35 0.48
N PHE A 116 -14.52 3.33 -0.37
CA PHE A 116 -14.46 1.94 0.08
C PHE A 116 -13.26 1.68 0.98
N VAL A 117 -12.06 2.16 0.63
CA VAL A 117 -10.88 2.02 1.51
C VAL A 117 -11.12 2.72 2.86
N ALA A 118 -11.70 3.92 2.85
CA ALA A 118 -12.01 4.64 4.07
C ALA A 118 -12.97 3.85 4.98
N ALA A 119 -14.07 3.34 4.42
CA ALA A 119 -15.07 2.56 5.13
C ALA A 119 -14.52 1.22 5.62
N ALA A 120 -13.76 0.50 4.79
CA ALA A 120 -13.12 -0.76 5.17
C ALA A 120 -12.09 -0.58 6.30
N TYR A 121 -11.30 0.50 6.26
CA TYR A 121 -10.38 0.81 7.35
C TYR A 121 -11.08 1.21 8.65
N GLN A 122 -12.17 1.96 8.58
CA GLN A 122 -12.99 2.25 9.76
C GLN A 122 -13.57 0.95 10.34
N ALA A 123 -14.26 0.16 9.51
CA ALA A 123 -14.85 -1.11 9.91
C ALA A 123 -13.82 -2.02 10.58
N ARG A 124 -12.62 -2.15 10.00
CA ARG A 124 -11.57 -3.02 10.52
C ARG A 124 -10.91 -2.50 11.79
N TRP A 125 -10.38 -1.28 11.74
CA TRP A 125 -9.44 -0.78 12.76
C TRP A 125 -10.08 0.04 13.87
N GLN A 126 -11.30 0.53 13.64
CA GLN A 126 -12.04 1.34 14.61
C GLN A 126 -13.24 0.59 15.16
N ASP A 127 -13.96 -0.15 14.30
CA ASP A 127 -15.15 -0.91 14.71
C ASP A 127 -14.84 -2.38 15.05
N GLY A 128 -13.63 -2.86 14.74
CA GLY A 128 -13.19 -4.24 15.01
C GLY A 128 -13.92 -5.31 14.20
N LYS A 129 -14.55 -4.93 13.07
CA LYS A 129 -15.26 -5.84 12.17
C LYS A 129 -14.28 -6.64 11.30
N ASN A 130 -14.66 -7.87 10.98
CA ASN A 130 -13.88 -8.73 10.09
C ASN A 130 -14.23 -8.46 8.63
N ILE A 131 -13.39 -7.69 7.93
CA ILE A 131 -13.60 -7.38 6.50
C ILE A 131 -13.29 -8.57 5.56
N SER A 132 -12.89 -9.73 6.07
CA SER A 132 -12.82 -10.96 5.27
C SER A 132 -14.17 -11.67 5.18
N GLU A 133 -15.23 -11.13 5.79
CA GLU A 133 -16.58 -11.69 5.76
C GLU A 133 -17.44 -10.96 4.70
N PRO A 134 -18.09 -11.69 3.77
CA PRO A 134 -18.96 -11.11 2.76
C PRO A 134 -20.06 -10.20 3.34
N GLU A 135 -20.59 -10.54 4.51
CA GLU A 135 -21.65 -9.77 5.19
C GLU A 135 -21.16 -8.39 5.63
N VAL A 136 -19.91 -8.27 6.08
CA VAL A 136 -19.30 -6.98 6.43
C VAL A 136 -19.09 -6.13 5.18
N ILE A 137 -18.68 -6.75 4.08
CA ILE A 137 -18.53 -6.08 2.79
C ILE A 137 -19.88 -5.61 2.23
N ALA A 138 -20.94 -6.41 2.35
CA ALA A 138 -22.29 -6.01 1.98
C ALA A 138 -22.73 -4.75 2.74
N GLY A 139 -22.50 -4.70 4.05
CA GLY A 139 -22.81 -3.50 4.85
C GLY A 139 -22.04 -2.25 4.40
N ILE A 140 -20.75 -2.38 4.11
CA ILE A 140 -19.95 -1.27 3.56
C ILE A 140 -20.52 -0.80 2.21
N ALA A 141 -20.92 -1.73 1.34
CA ALA A 141 -21.50 -1.40 0.05
C ALA A 141 -22.81 -0.61 0.20
N GLU A 142 -23.70 -1.04 1.10
CA GLU A 142 -24.96 -0.34 1.40
C GLU A 142 -24.72 1.08 1.92
N GLU A 143 -23.78 1.25 2.86
CA GLU A 143 -23.38 2.55 3.41
C GLU A 143 -22.89 3.51 2.31
N LEU A 144 -22.23 2.98 1.28
CA LEU A 144 -21.71 3.75 0.15
C LEU A 144 -22.72 3.91 -0.99
N GLY A 145 -23.88 3.26 -0.93
CA GLY A 145 -24.88 3.26 -2.01
C GLY A 145 -24.45 2.46 -3.24
N LEU A 146 -23.62 1.43 -3.05
CA LEU A 146 -23.16 0.49 -4.08
C LEU A 146 -24.02 -0.79 -4.07
N ASP A 147 -23.88 -1.64 -5.10
CA ASP A 147 -24.53 -2.95 -5.15
C ASP A 147 -23.88 -3.91 -4.11
N ALA A 148 -24.59 -4.12 -3.00
CA ALA A 148 -24.15 -4.98 -1.91
C ALA A 148 -23.93 -6.44 -2.33
N GLN A 149 -24.75 -6.95 -3.26
CA GLN A 149 -24.57 -8.31 -3.77
C GLN A 149 -23.30 -8.39 -4.60
N ARG A 150 -23.09 -7.45 -5.53
CA ARG A 150 -21.91 -7.40 -6.38
C ARG A 150 -20.61 -7.39 -5.57
N LEU A 151 -20.53 -6.54 -4.54
CA LEU A 151 -19.32 -6.41 -3.72
C LEU A 151 -19.10 -7.61 -2.80
N SER A 152 -20.14 -8.09 -2.11
CA SER A 152 -20.02 -9.21 -1.19
C SER A 152 -19.70 -10.54 -1.87
N THR A 153 -20.12 -10.73 -3.13
CA THR A 153 -19.79 -11.92 -3.93
C THR A 153 -18.68 -11.68 -4.96
N ALA A 154 -17.87 -10.62 -4.82
CA ALA A 154 -16.81 -10.28 -5.78
C ALA A 154 -15.81 -11.43 -6.02
N THR A 155 -15.60 -12.30 -5.04
CA THR A 155 -14.75 -13.50 -5.15
C THR A 155 -15.31 -14.59 -6.07
N GLN A 156 -16.59 -14.50 -6.45
CA GLN A 156 -17.23 -15.43 -7.38
C GLN A 156 -17.18 -14.92 -8.83
N ASP A 157 -16.73 -13.69 -9.05
CA ASP A 157 -16.62 -13.08 -10.37
C ASP A 157 -15.24 -13.39 -10.99
N PRO A 158 -15.20 -14.19 -12.07
CA PRO A 158 -13.93 -14.57 -12.72
C PRO A 158 -13.18 -13.37 -13.33
N ASP A 159 -13.88 -12.32 -13.74
CA ASP A 159 -13.25 -11.14 -14.35
C ASP A 159 -12.63 -10.25 -13.27
N LEU A 160 -13.28 -10.10 -12.11
CA LEU A 160 -12.65 -9.45 -10.95
C LEU A 160 -11.41 -10.22 -10.48
N ARG A 161 -11.46 -11.55 -10.42
CA ARG A 161 -10.29 -12.38 -10.07
C ARG A 161 -9.12 -12.18 -11.02
N LYS A 162 -9.37 -12.21 -12.34
CA LYS A 162 -8.32 -11.96 -13.34
C LYS A 162 -7.70 -10.57 -13.19
N ARG A 163 -8.53 -9.54 -12.95
CA ARG A 163 -8.04 -8.18 -12.72
C ARG A 163 -7.24 -8.09 -11.42
N GLY A 164 -7.67 -8.77 -10.37
CA GLY A 164 -6.94 -8.86 -9.11
C GLY A 164 -5.57 -9.51 -9.29
N ALA A 165 -5.51 -10.65 -10.00
CA ALA A 165 -4.25 -11.31 -10.36
C ALA A 165 -3.34 -10.37 -11.16
N ALA A 166 -3.87 -9.64 -12.14
CA ALA A 166 -3.08 -8.68 -12.93
C ALA A 166 -2.50 -7.53 -12.07
N LEU A 167 -3.26 -7.00 -11.11
CA LEU A 167 -2.79 -5.97 -10.17
C LEU A 167 -1.67 -6.52 -9.26
N LEU A 168 -1.84 -7.74 -8.75
CA LEU A 168 -0.80 -8.41 -7.97
C LEU A 168 0.45 -8.68 -8.81
N ALA A 169 0.29 -9.11 -10.06
CA ALA A 169 1.41 -9.31 -10.98
C ALA A 169 2.17 -8.01 -11.27
N GLU A 170 1.45 -6.90 -11.41
CA GLU A 170 2.06 -5.58 -11.56
C GLU A 170 2.89 -5.18 -10.32
N SER A 171 2.41 -5.51 -9.11
CA SER A 171 3.17 -5.25 -7.88
C SER A 171 4.53 -5.95 -7.86
N ALA A 172 4.61 -7.18 -8.39
CA ALA A 172 5.86 -7.93 -8.51
C ALA A 172 6.83 -7.25 -9.48
N HIS A 173 6.33 -6.75 -10.62
CA HIS A 173 7.14 -6.00 -11.60
C HIS A 173 7.68 -4.69 -11.01
N ASP A 174 6.89 -4.04 -10.15
CA ASP A 174 7.29 -2.85 -9.42
C ASP A 174 8.25 -3.15 -8.26
N GLY A 175 8.58 -4.42 -8.01
CA GLY A 175 9.50 -4.88 -6.97
C GLY A 175 8.95 -4.69 -5.56
N LEU A 176 7.63 -4.78 -5.41
CA LEU A 176 6.95 -4.71 -4.11
C LEU A 176 7.27 -5.96 -3.29
N PHE A 177 7.62 -5.77 -2.02
CA PHE A 177 7.87 -6.84 -1.06
C PHE A 177 7.12 -6.67 0.27
N GLY A 178 6.29 -5.64 0.36
CA GLY A 178 5.52 -5.31 1.54
C GLY A 178 4.75 -4.00 1.36
N VAL A 179 3.85 -3.69 2.28
CA VAL A 179 3.00 -2.50 2.24
C VAL A 179 3.02 -1.75 3.58
N PRO A 180 2.79 -0.42 3.60
CA PRO A 180 2.56 0.44 2.45
C PRO A 180 3.84 0.65 1.62
N PHE A 181 3.68 0.77 0.31
CA PHE A 181 4.79 0.96 -0.62
C PHE A 181 4.44 2.05 -1.62
N PHE A 182 5.32 3.02 -1.81
CA PHE A 182 5.09 4.15 -2.69
C PHE A 182 6.16 4.22 -3.77
N ILE A 183 5.76 4.68 -4.96
CA ILE A 183 6.65 4.83 -6.11
C ILE A 183 6.44 6.19 -6.72
N HIS A 184 7.54 6.89 -6.98
CA HIS A 184 7.54 8.16 -7.68
C HIS A 184 8.67 8.20 -8.71
N GLY A 185 8.34 8.00 -9.99
CA GLY A 185 9.35 7.86 -11.04
C GLY A 185 10.20 6.61 -10.81
N ARG A 186 11.46 6.78 -10.43
CA ARG A 186 12.39 5.67 -10.11
C ARG A 186 12.52 5.42 -8.62
N ASP A 187 12.07 6.36 -7.79
CA ASP A 187 12.24 6.32 -6.35
C ASP A 187 11.14 5.46 -5.71
N LYS A 188 11.53 4.65 -4.73
CA LYS A 188 10.67 3.73 -4.01
C LYS A 188 10.76 4.00 -2.51
N PHE A 189 9.62 3.93 -1.83
CA PHE A 189 9.48 4.26 -0.42
C PHE A 189 8.65 3.17 0.25
N TRP A 190 9.18 2.52 1.29
CA TRP A 190 8.49 1.44 1.97
C TRP A 190 8.32 1.74 3.45
N GLY A 191 7.13 1.47 3.99
CA GLY A 191 6.79 1.70 5.39
C GLY A 191 6.10 3.04 5.63
N VAL A 192 5.36 3.10 6.74
CA VAL A 192 4.64 4.33 7.15
C VAL A 192 5.62 5.47 7.47
N ASP A 193 6.82 5.15 7.92
CA ASP A 193 7.91 6.07 8.22
C ASP A 193 8.53 6.71 6.96
N ARG A 194 8.15 6.26 5.76
CA ARG A 194 8.55 6.87 4.48
C ARG A 194 7.45 7.71 3.82
N VAL A 195 6.29 7.88 4.45
CA VAL A 195 5.22 8.77 3.96
C VAL A 195 5.71 10.21 3.79
N ALA A 196 6.39 10.78 4.79
CA ALA A 196 6.87 12.16 4.71
C ALA A 196 7.89 12.40 3.59
N PRO A 197 8.96 11.58 3.43
CA PRO A 197 9.81 11.64 2.23
C PRO A 197 9.06 11.49 0.91
N PHE A 198 8.12 10.55 0.81
CA PHE A 198 7.32 10.37 -0.40
C PHE A 198 6.50 11.63 -0.74
N VAL A 199 5.81 12.22 0.24
CA VAL A 199 5.07 13.48 0.06
C VAL A 199 5.99 14.58 -0.45
N ARG A 200 7.17 14.76 0.15
CA ARG A 200 8.12 15.77 -0.31
C ARG A 200 8.57 15.55 -1.75
N ALA A 201 8.79 14.30 -2.14
CA ALA A 201 9.12 13.95 -3.52
C ALA A 201 7.96 14.30 -4.48
N VAL A 202 6.71 13.97 -4.12
CA VAL A 202 5.52 14.26 -4.94
C VAL A 202 5.27 15.77 -5.08
N LEU A 203 5.39 16.52 -3.99
CA LEU A 203 5.18 17.98 -3.98
C LEU A 203 6.39 18.75 -4.55
N GLY A 204 7.47 18.07 -4.91
CA GLY A 204 8.67 18.67 -5.48
C GLY A 204 9.49 19.51 -4.49
N THR A 205 9.27 19.34 -3.18
CA THR A 205 10.02 20.09 -2.17
C THR A 205 11.48 19.65 -2.10
N GLU A 206 11.82 18.41 -2.45
CA GLU A 206 13.22 17.95 -2.51
C GLU A 206 14.00 18.54 -3.68
N ALA A 207 13.38 18.78 -4.84
CA ALA A 207 14.04 19.49 -5.93
C ALA A 207 14.30 20.96 -5.56
N ALA A 208 13.37 21.59 -4.84
CA ALA A 208 13.52 22.95 -4.36
C ALA A 208 14.51 23.08 -3.18
N GLU A 209 14.56 22.09 -2.28
CA GLU A 209 15.54 22.02 -1.18
C GLU A 209 16.92 21.66 -1.70
N SER A 210 17.07 20.64 -2.55
CA SER A 210 18.35 20.28 -3.17
C SER A 210 18.88 21.38 -4.11
N ALA A 211 18.01 22.11 -4.83
CA ALA A 211 18.42 23.30 -5.58
C ALA A 211 18.85 24.45 -4.64
N ARG A 212 18.18 24.64 -3.49
CA ARG A 212 18.59 25.63 -2.48
C ARG A 212 19.90 25.24 -1.79
N GLN A 213 20.10 23.96 -1.51
CA GLN A 213 21.28 23.42 -0.85
C GLN A 213 22.48 23.41 -1.81
N SER A 214 22.32 23.00 -3.07
CA SER A 214 23.38 23.10 -4.09
C SER A 214 23.74 24.54 -4.48
N ALA A 215 22.79 25.48 -4.42
CA ALA A 215 23.08 26.91 -4.53
C ALA A 215 23.81 27.47 -3.29
N ALA A 216 23.61 26.88 -2.11
CA ALA A 216 24.27 27.27 -0.87
C ALA A 216 25.65 26.59 -0.66
N ASP A 217 25.81 25.37 -1.17
CA ASP A 217 27.02 24.53 -1.04
C ASP A 217 27.90 24.56 -2.30
N ALA A 218 27.68 25.49 -3.24
CA ALA A 218 28.48 25.60 -4.47
C ALA A 218 29.99 25.73 -4.13
N PRO A 219 30.83 24.71 -4.41
CA PRO A 219 32.25 24.77 -4.08
C PRO A 219 33.07 25.47 -5.18
N ASP A 220 34.20 26.04 -4.78
CA ASP A 220 35.26 26.58 -5.65
C ASP A 220 35.73 25.51 -6.67
N PRO A 221 35.94 25.81 -7.97
CA PRO A 221 36.05 24.82 -9.06
C PRO A 221 37.26 23.84 -9.04
N ALA A 222 38.01 23.74 -7.95
CA ALA A 222 39.33 23.14 -7.94
C ALA A 222 39.43 21.70 -7.43
N THR A 223 38.36 21.04 -6.96
CA THR A 223 38.49 19.69 -6.38
C THR A 223 37.31 18.79 -6.66
N HIS A 224 37.34 18.03 -7.77
CA HIS A 224 36.56 16.80 -7.89
C HIS A 224 37.19 15.84 -8.92
N ALA A 225 37.95 14.86 -8.43
CA ALA A 225 38.37 13.71 -9.23
C ALA A 225 38.22 12.33 -8.54
N ASP A 226 37.83 12.22 -7.26
CA ASP A 226 37.99 10.94 -6.54
C ASP A 226 36.77 10.41 -5.74
N LEU A 227 35.53 10.82 -6.02
CA LEU A 227 34.35 10.31 -5.26
C LEU A 227 33.30 9.55 -6.07
N LEU A 228 33.55 9.25 -7.35
CA LEU A 228 32.65 8.45 -8.17
C LEU A 228 33.34 7.17 -8.67
N ALA A 229 33.63 6.26 -7.74
CA ALA A 229 34.00 4.89 -8.07
C ALA A 229 33.36 3.90 -7.09
N ALA A 230 32.38 3.15 -7.62
CA ALA A 230 31.86 1.86 -7.18
C ALA A 230 31.14 1.78 -5.81
N GLY A 231 29.82 1.60 -5.88
CA GLY A 231 28.98 1.20 -4.74
C GLY A 231 27.64 0.61 -5.17
N GLY A 232 27.64 -0.29 -6.16
CA GLY A 232 26.48 -1.11 -6.45
C GLY A 232 26.57 -2.41 -5.66
N ASP A 233 25.95 -2.47 -4.49
CA ASP A 233 25.75 -3.74 -3.78
C ASP A 233 24.84 -4.63 -4.63
N GLN A 234 25.38 -5.75 -5.12
CA GLN A 234 24.68 -6.69 -5.99
C GLN A 234 23.78 -7.64 -5.19
N GLY A 235 23.07 -7.10 -4.19
CA GLY A 235 22.03 -7.77 -3.43
C GLY A 235 22.49 -9.11 -2.85
N HIS A 236 23.20 -9.09 -1.73
CA HIS A 236 23.28 -10.31 -0.92
C HIS A 236 21.90 -10.61 -0.32
N ALA A 237 21.45 -11.87 -0.39
CA ALA A 237 20.25 -12.30 0.33
C ALA A 237 20.55 -12.34 1.83
N GLY A 238 20.48 -11.17 2.47
CA GLY A 238 20.71 -10.96 3.90
C GLY A 238 19.88 -9.78 4.38
N GLY A 239 19.00 -10.02 5.34
CA GLY A 239 18.07 -9.01 5.85
C GLY A 239 18.76 -7.98 6.73
N CYS A 240 18.62 -6.71 6.37
CA CYS A 240 18.42 -5.67 7.38
C CYS A 240 16.89 -5.55 7.54
N GLY A 241 16.42 -5.88 8.74
CA GLY A 241 15.01 -6.16 9.05
C GLY A 241 14.05 -4.98 8.96
#